data_AF-A0A8B6H9N9-F1
#
_entry.id   AF-A0A8B6H9N9-F1
#
_cell.length_a   1.000
_cell.length_b   1.000
_cell.length_c   1.000
_cell.angle_alpha   90.00
_cell.angle_beta   90.00
_cell.angle_gamma   90.00
#
_symmetry.space_group_name_H-M   'P 1'
#
loop_
_entity.id
_entity.type
_entity.pdbx_description
1 polymer ?
#
loop_
_entity_poly.entity_id
_entity_poly.type
_entity_poly.pdbx_seq_one_letter_code
_entity_poly.pdbx_strand_id
1 'polypeptide(L)'
;FTAGQKLMEYSGRFGGPSDYLCLPNNPELSNLTTAGVSHLFGTEFEEAILRTDAINEDIPCAVCKSVNTHISLIIPGRETCYQGWKKEYNDLLASDHFAYSASSYICVDKQPEYVPGGQENKDGRRLYFTSTKCGSLSCPPYRDNQAVNCVVCSQ
;
A
#
# COMPACT_ATOMS: atom_id res chain seq x y z
N PHE A 1 -10.16 -13.30 9.67
CA PHE A 1 -9.49 -12.49 8.64
C PHE A 1 -10.28 -12.67 7.36
N THR A 2 -10.66 -11.58 6.70
CA THR A 2 -11.21 -11.66 5.34
C THR A 2 -10.08 -11.24 4.41
N ALA A 3 -9.56 -12.19 3.64
CA ALA A 3 -8.64 -11.90 2.56
C ALA A 3 -9.41 -11.21 1.43
N GLY A 4 -8.73 -10.31 0.74
CA GLY A 4 -9.33 -9.42 -0.22
C GLY A 4 -8.35 -8.97 -1.28
N GLN A 5 -8.88 -8.23 -2.25
CA GLN A 5 -8.07 -7.57 -3.28
C GLN A 5 -7.80 -6.13 -2.86
N LYS A 6 -6.53 -5.73 -2.95
CA LYS A 6 -6.15 -4.34 -2.70
C LYS A 6 -6.47 -3.51 -3.92
N LEU A 7 -7.40 -2.57 -3.77
CA LEU A 7 -7.76 -1.66 -4.84
C LEU A 7 -7.38 -0.22 -4.49
N MET A 8 -7.17 0.59 -5.51
CA MET A 8 -7.18 2.04 -5.41
C MET A 8 -8.12 2.61 -6.47
N GLU A 9 -8.75 3.73 -6.17
CA GLU A 9 -9.52 4.48 -7.16
C GLU A 9 -8.55 5.26 -8.08
N TYR A 10 -8.55 4.98 -9.38
CA TYR A 10 -7.69 5.67 -10.35
C TYR A 10 -8.52 6.66 -11.16
N SER A 11 -8.13 7.93 -11.11
CA SER A 11 -8.62 8.91 -12.08
C SER A 11 -7.47 9.30 -13.00
N GLY A 12 -7.56 8.85 -14.26
CA GLY A 12 -6.53 9.04 -15.26
C GLY A 12 -6.20 10.49 -15.62
N ARG A 13 -6.89 11.49 -15.05
CA ARG A 13 -6.52 12.91 -15.11
C ARG A 13 -7.02 13.60 -13.84
N PHE A 14 -6.09 13.89 -12.92
CA PHE A 14 -6.22 14.79 -11.77
C PHE A 14 -7.52 14.69 -10.96
N GLY A 15 -7.47 13.95 -9.85
CA GLY A 15 -8.45 14.06 -8.76
C GLY A 15 -9.27 12.78 -8.59
N GLY A 16 -8.96 12.03 -7.54
CA GLY A 16 -9.61 10.80 -7.11
C GLY A 16 -9.16 10.50 -5.68
N PRO A 17 -9.88 9.65 -4.92
CA PRO A 17 -9.48 9.23 -3.59
C PRO A 17 -8.11 8.54 -3.60
N SER A 18 -7.24 8.95 -2.69
CA SER A 18 -5.86 8.47 -2.58
C SER A 18 -5.71 7.18 -1.77
N ASP A 19 -6.83 6.63 -1.29
CA ASP A 19 -6.87 5.56 -0.29
C ASP A 19 -6.78 4.17 -0.91
N TYR A 20 -6.02 3.30 -0.25
CA TYR A 20 -6.03 1.87 -0.55
C TYR A 20 -7.20 1.22 0.18
N LEU A 21 -8.04 0.53 -0.57
CA LEU A 21 -9.17 -0.22 -0.06
C LEU A 21 -8.85 -1.71 -0.09
N CYS A 22 -9.29 -2.43 0.93
CA CYS A 22 -9.29 -3.88 0.90
C CYS A 22 -10.70 -4.38 0.65
N LEU A 23 -10.95 -4.90 -0.56
CA LEU A 23 -12.27 -5.37 -0.94
C LEU A 23 -12.48 -6.83 -0.57
N PRO A 24 -13.71 -7.24 -0.18
CA PRO A 24 -14.01 -8.64 0.03
C PRO A 24 -13.95 -9.42 -1.29
N ASN A 25 -13.61 -10.71 -1.22
CA ASN A 25 -13.67 -11.61 -2.38
C ASN A 25 -15.10 -11.81 -2.93
N ASN A 26 -16.12 -11.43 -2.15
CA ASN A 26 -17.54 -11.64 -2.45
C ASN A 26 -18.24 -10.27 -2.42
N PRO A 27 -18.05 -9.40 -3.43
CA PRO A 27 -18.62 -8.06 -3.41
C PRO A 27 -20.14 -8.08 -3.60
N GLU A 28 -20.85 -7.26 -2.83
CA GLU A 28 -22.27 -6.96 -3.05
C GLU A 28 -22.37 -5.68 -3.89
N LEU A 29 -22.69 -5.81 -5.17
CA LEU A 29 -22.78 -4.68 -6.11
C LEU A 29 -24.23 -4.27 -6.35
N SER A 30 -24.45 -2.98 -6.61
CA SER A 30 -25.76 -2.47 -7.04
C SER A 30 -26.10 -2.95 -8.46
N ASN A 31 -27.40 -3.08 -8.76
CA ASN A 31 -27.90 -3.42 -10.10
C ASN A 31 -27.83 -2.23 -11.09
N LEU A 32 -27.39 -1.06 -10.64
CA LEU A 32 -27.21 0.11 -11.49
C LEU A 32 -25.91 0.00 -12.27
N THR A 33 -25.97 0.19 -13.58
CA THR A 33 -24.78 0.29 -14.44
C THR A 33 -24.43 1.75 -14.65
N THR A 34 -23.18 2.11 -14.42
CA THR A 34 -22.63 3.45 -14.63
C THR A 34 -21.43 3.38 -15.59
N ALA A 35 -21.22 4.45 -16.37
CA ALA A 35 -20.06 4.58 -17.27
C ALA A 35 -19.56 6.03 -17.22
N GLY A 36 -18.23 6.21 -17.26
CA GLY A 36 -17.61 7.54 -17.16
C GLY A 36 -17.65 8.17 -15.76
N VAL A 37 -17.74 7.35 -14.72
CA VAL A 37 -17.71 7.78 -13.30
C VAL A 37 -16.39 7.34 -12.63
N SER A 38 -16.29 7.42 -11.31
CA SER A 38 -15.16 6.86 -10.58
C SER A 38 -15.04 5.34 -10.74
N HIS A 39 -13.80 4.85 -10.72
CA HIS A 39 -13.48 3.45 -10.98
C HIS A 39 -12.49 2.92 -9.94
N LEU A 40 -12.77 1.73 -9.40
CA LEU A 40 -11.83 0.99 -8.55
C LEU A 40 -10.95 0.09 -9.41
N PHE A 41 -9.64 0.12 -9.20
CA PHE A 41 -8.66 -0.66 -9.94
C PHE A 41 -7.82 -1.52 -9.00
N GLY A 42 -7.39 -2.68 -9.51
CA GLY A 42 -6.39 -3.52 -8.87
C GLY A 42 -5.10 -2.76 -8.60
N THR A 43 -4.41 -3.13 -7.52
CA THR A 43 -3.06 -2.64 -7.24
C THR A 43 -2.05 -3.74 -7.57
N GLU A 44 -1.01 -3.40 -8.30
CA GLU A 44 0.07 -4.29 -8.73
C GLU A 44 1.40 -3.79 -8.18
N PHE A 45 2.32 -4.70 -7.87
CA PHE A 45 3.71 -4.33 -7.58
C PHE A 45 4.43 -3.99 -8.89
N GLU A 46 5.06 -2.82 -8.98
CA GLU A 46 5.80 -2.42 -10.19
C GLU A 46 7.32 -2.44 -9.99
N GLU A 47 7.79 -2.76 -8.78
CA GLU A 47 9.19 -2.62 -8.44
C GLU A 47 9.83 -3.92 -7.93
N ALA A 48 10.96 -4.27 -8.53
CA ALA A 48 11.73 -5.49 -8.26
C ALA A 48 12.61 -5.41 -7.00
N ILE A 49 12.30 -4.55 -6.03
CA ILE A 49 13.18 -4.31 -4.87
C ILE A 49 13.28 -5.55 -3.97
N LEU A 50 12.17 -6.27 -3.78
CA LEU A 50 12.11 -7.40 -2.85
C LEU A 50 12.31 -8.74 -3.54
N ARG A 51 11.58 -8.94 -4.64
CA ARG A 51 11.71 -10.11 -5.50
C ARG A 51 11.36 -9.73 -6.93
N THR A 52 12.06 -10.31 -7.89
CA THR A 52 11.81 -10.06 -9.32
C THR A 52 10.55 -10.76 -9.83
N ASP A 53 10.07 -11.78 -9.13
CA ASP A 53 8.85 -12.52 -9.50
C ASP A 53 7.56 -11.87 -8.99
N ALA A 54 7.66 -10.89 -8.09
CA ALA A 54 6.51 -10.11 -7.62
C ALA A 54 6.14 -8.96 -8.58
N ILE A 55 6.93 -8.69 -9.62
CA ILE A 55 6.65 -7.60 -10.57
C ILE A 55 5.39 -7.93 -11.37
N ASN A 56 4.49 -6.96 -11.51
CA ASN A 56 3.18 -7.07 -12.13
C ASN A 56 2.21 -8.03 -11.42
N GLU A 57 2.50 -8.42 -10.18
CA GLU A 57 1.58 -9.24 -9.41
C GLU A 57 0.57 -8.37 -8.66
N ASP A 58 -0.71 -8.74 -8.77
CA ASP A 58 -1.80 -8.18 -7.98
C ASP A 58 -1.53 -8.36 -6.47
N ILE A 59 -1.73 -7.28 -5.72
CA ILE A 59 -1.42 -7.22 -4.29
C ILE A 59 -2.62 -7.69 -3.46
N PRO A 60 -2.49 -8.77 -2.66
CA PRO A 60 -3.53 -9.16 -1.73
C PRO A 60 -3.61 -8.19 -0.54
N CYS A 61 -4.74 -8.21 0.15
CA CYS A 61 -4.90 -7.50 1.40
C CYS A 61 -5.73 -8.33 2.38
N ALA A 62 -5.69 -7.95 3.65
CA ALA A 62 -6.53 -8.53 4.67
C ALA A 62 -7.11 -7.44 5.57
N VAL A 63 -8.37 -7.61 5.95
CA VAL A 63 -8.98 -6.81 7.02
C VAL A 63 -9.03 -7.63 8.30
N CYS A 64 -8.44 -7.07 9.35
CA CYS A 64 -8.31 -7.69 10.66
C CYS A 64 -9.17 -6.93 11.67
N LYS A 65 -9.95 -7.66 12.47
CA LYS A 65 -10.60 -7.08 13.66
C LYS A 65 -9.61 -7.14 14.82
N SER A 66 -9.14 -5.98 15.28
CA SER A 66 -8.41 -5.91 16.55
C SER A 66 -9.39 -5.73 17.70
N VAL A 67 -9.13 -6.41 18.82
CA VAL A 67 -9.94 -6.32 20.05
C VAL A 67 -9.13 -5.52 21.07
N ASN A 68 -9.76 -4.53 21.71
CA ASN A 68 -9.14 -3.59 22.66
C ASN A 68 -8.07 -2.67 22.05
N THR A 69 -8.12 -2.44 20.73
CA THR A 69 -7.35 -1.39 20.07
C THR A 69 -8.30 -0.25 19.70
N HIS A 70 -7.95 0.96 20.08
CA HIS A 70 -8.67 2.19 19.76
C HIS A 70 -8.01 2.97 18.62
N ILE A 71 -6.69 2.83 18.43
CA ILE A 71 -5.93 3.61 17.45
C ILE A 71 -4.90 2.71 16.75
N SER A 72 -4.77 2.89 15.43
CA SER A 72 -3.70 2.30 14.60
C SER A 72 -3.00 3.42 13.83
N LEU A 73 -1.67 3.40 13.77
CA LEU A 73 -0.90 4.35 12.98
C LEU A 73 0.34 3.72 12.36
N ILE A 74 0.81 4.34 11.27
CA ILE A 74 2.05 3.99 10.59
C ILE A 74 3.14 4.97 11.05
N ILE A 75 4.31 4.46 11.43
CA ILE A 75 5.51 5.27 11.71
C ILE A 75 6.55 5.01 10.61
N PRO A 76 6.73 5.94 9.66
CA PRO A 76 7.81 5.88 8.68
C PRO A 76 9.20 5.97 9.33
N GLY A 77 10.18 5.30 8.75
CA GLY A 77 11.58 5.31 9.18
C GLY A 77 11.90 4.48 10.42
N ARG A 78 10.97 3.68 10.93
CA ARG A 78 11.19 2.80 12.10
C ARG A 78 10.70 1.38 11.86
N GLU A 79 11.32 0.42 12.53
CA GLU A 79 10.86 -0.98 12.61
C GLU A 79 10.23 -1.31 13.98
N THR A 80 10.26 -0.35 14.91
CA THR A 80 9.81 -0.52 16.30
C THR A 80 8.86 0.60 16.71
N CYS A 81 7.78 0.24 17.39
CA CYS A 81 6.85 1.20 17.98
C CYS A 81 7.49 1.98 19.14
N TYR A 82 6.91 3.13 19.49
CA TYR A 82 7.28 3.84 20.72
C TYR A 82 6.76 3.09 21.95
N GLN A 83 7.31 3.44 23.13
CA GLN A 83 6.88 2.83 24.39
C GLN A 83 5.37 3.02 24.60
N GLY A 84 4.69 1.95 25.05
CA GLY A 84 3.24 1.95 25.27
C GLY A 84 2.39 1.56 24.06
N TRP A 85 3.00 1.41 22.88
CA TRP A 85 2.34 0.93 21.67
C TRP A 85 2.65 -0.54 21.42
N LYS A 86 1.65 -1.29 20.98
CA LYS A 86 1.81 -2.67 20.50
C LYS A 86 2.22 -2.64 19.03
N LYS A 87 3.25 -3.40 18.68
CA LYS A 87 3.65 -3.60 17.28
C LYS A 87 2.70 -4.61 16.64
N GLU A 88 2.11 -4.23 15.51
CA GLU A 88 1.33 -5.15 14.67
C GLU A 88 2.22 -5.82 13.62
N TYR A 89 2.90 -5.03 12.80
CA TYR A 89 3.92 -5.50 11.84
C TYR A 89 4.86 -4.35 11.44
N ASN A 90 5.98 -4.67 10.80
CA ASN A 90 6.93 -3.68 10.29
C ASN A 90 7.59 -4.19 9.04
N ASP A 91 7.80 -3.33 8.04
CA ASP A 91 8.61 -3.63 6.85
C ASP A 91 8.92 -2.38 6.04
N LEU A 92 8.47 -2.24 4.78
CA LEU A 92 8.82 -1.13 3.90
C LEU A 92 7.63 -0.22 3.63
N LEU A 93 7.91 1.07 3.65
CA LEU A 93 6.96 2.10 3.26
C LEU A 93 6.81 2.07 1.74
N ALA A 94 5.58 2.04 1.28
CA ALA A 94 5.26 2.04 -0.14
C ALA A 94 4.18 3.07 -0.44
N SER A 95 4.21 3.57 -1.68
CA SER A 95 3.24 4.50 -2.22
C SER A 95 3.19 4.37 -3.75
N ASP A 96 2.37 5.19 -4.38
CA ASP A 96 2.39 5.32 -5.84
C ASP A 96 3.67 6.05 -6.32
N HIS A 97 3.94 5.98 -7.63
CA HIS A 97 5.10 6.67 -8.20
C HIS A 97 5.02 8.18 -7.97
N PHE A 98 6.15 8.80 -7.67
CA PHE A 98 6.23 10.24 -7.39
C PHE A 98 5.75 11.14 -8.54
N ALA A 99 5.69 10.63 -9.78
CA ALA A 99 5.26 11.36 -10.96
C ALA A 99 3.74 11.30 -11.22
N TYR A 100 3.00 10.54 -10.41
CA TYR A 100 1.55 10.40 -10.52
C TYR A 100 0.81 11.27 -9.48
N SER A 101 -0.52 11.18 -9.43
CA SER A 101 -1.35 11.91 -8.47
C SER A 101 -1.06 11.54 -7.02
N ALA A 102 -1.40 12.45 -6.10
CA ALA A 102 -1.22 12.24 -4.66
C ALA A 102 -1.84 10.91 -4.19
N SER A 103 -1.07 10.16 -3.41
CA SER A 103 -1.43 8.85 -2.87
C SER A 103 -1.13 8.79 -1.38
N SER A 104 -1.87 7.95 -0.66
CA SER A 104 -1.60 7.65 0.74
C SER A 104 -0.34 6.77 0.85
N TYR A 105 0.37 6.83 1.98
CA TYR A 105 1.46 5.89 2.28
C TYR A 105 0.92 4.66 3.02
N ILE A 106 1.47 3.50 2.71
CA ILE A 106 1.17 2.24 3.37
C ILE A 106 2.44 1.52 3.79
N CYS A 107 2.33 0.70 4.83
CA CYS A 107 3.39 -0.21 5.23
C CYS A 107 3.12 -1.58 4.60
N VAL A 108 4.10 -2.14 3.90
CA VAL A 108 3.95 -3.36 3.12
C VAL A 108 4.98 -4.37 3.56
N ASP A 109 4.54 -5.62 3.74
CA ASP A 109 5.37 -6.76 4.09
C ASP A 109 6.46 -7.00 3.01
N LYS A 110 7.68 -7.31 3.44
CA LYS A 110 8.79 -7.62 2.52
C LYS A 110 8.64 -8.97 1.82
N GLN A 111 7.73 -9.82 2.29
CA GLN A 111 7.37 -11.08 1.67
C GLN A 111 6.00 -10.94 1.02
N PRO A 112 5.94 -10.46 -0.23
CA PRO A 112 4.68 -10.34 -0.93
C PRO A 112 4.03 -11.73 -1.09
N GLU A 113 2.78 -11.83 -0.68
CA GLU A 113 1.88 -12.90 -1.07
C GLU A 113 1.27 -12.56 -2.43
N TYR A 114 0.84 -13.59 -3.16
CA TYR A 114 0.34 -13.46 -4.53
C TYR A 114 -1.16 -13.75 -4.58
N VAL A 115 -1.89 -13.01 -5.42
CA VAL A 115 -3.27 -13.37 -5.80
C VAL A 115 -3.21 -14.39 -6.94
N PRO A 116 -3.77 -15.62 -6.78
CA PRO A 116 -3.80 -16.61 -7.86
C PRO A 116 -4.48 -16.05 -9.12
N GLY A 117 -3.79 -16.10 -10.26
CA GLY A 117 -4.28 -15.54 -11.53
C GLY A 117 -4.09 -14.03 -11.68
N GLY A 118 -3.40 -13.37 -10.75
CA GLY A 118 -3.07 -11.94 -10.79
C GLY A 118 -1.68 -11.63 -11.35
N GLN A 119 -1.12 -12.52 -12.18
CA GLN A 119 0.28 -12.50 -12.64
C GLN A 119 0.40 -11.90 -14.04
N GLU A 120 -0.35 -10.84 -14.31
CA GLU A 120 -0.40 -10.18 -15.60
C GLU A 120 -0.34 -8.68 -15.35
N ASN A 121 0.48 -7.97 -16.12
CA ASN A 121 0.50 -6.52 -16.07
C ASN A 121 -0.80 -5.97 -16.69
N LYS A 122 -1.70 -5.45 -15.86
CA LYS A 122 -2.93 -4.78 -16.30
C LYS A 122 -2.80 -3.27 -16.25
N ASP A 123 -1.61 -2.76 -15.96
CA ASP A 123 -1.30 -1.35 -15.77
C ASP A 123 -2.34 -0.67 -14.85
N GLY A 124 -2.70 -1.37 -13.77
CA GLY A 124 -3.62 -0.89 -12.75
C GLY A 124 -3.00 0.23 -11.91
N ARG A 125 -3.28 0.23 -10.61
CA ARG A 125 -2.53 1.07 -9.70
C ARG A 125 -1.18 0.43 -9.40
N ARG A 126 -0.09 1.18 -9.52
CA ARG A 126 1.25 0.66 -9.30
C ARG A 126 1.74 1.02 -7.91
N LEU A 127 2.36 0.06 -7.24
CA LEU A 127 2.95 0.27 -5.93
C LEU A 127 4.47 0.21 -6.01
N TYR A 128 5.11 1.24 -5.45
CA TYR A 128 6.55 1.44 -5.41
C TYR A 128 7.02 1.60 -3.97
N PHE A 129 8.23 1.13 -3.66
CA PHE A 129 8.79 1.40 -2.35
C PHE A 129 9.29 2.83 -2.28
N THR A 130 9.07 3.45 -1.12
CA THR A 130 9.49 4.82 -0.89
C THR A 130 10.97 4.85 -0.59
N SER A 131 11.73 5.62 -1.38
CA SER A 131 13.13 5.92 -1.07
C SER A 131 13.28 7.34 -0.49
N THR A 132 14.24 7.52 0.40
CA THR A 132 14.67 8.84 0.87
C THR A 132 15.32 9.65 -0.26
N LYS A 133 15.12 10.98 -0.22
CA LYS A 133 15.85 11.94 -1.05
C LYS A 133 16.43 13.05 -0.19
N CYS A 134 17.74 13.20 -0.21
CA CYS A 134 18.43 14.25 0.53
C CYS A 134 18.14 15.64 -0.06
N GLY A 135 18.20 16.66 0.79
CA GLY A 135 17.88 18.04 0.43
C GLY A 135 17.32 18.75 1.66
N SER A 136 16.02 19.04 1.65
CA SER A 136 15.31 19.46 2.87
C SER A 136 15.25 18.35 3.93
N LEU A 137 15.33 17.08 3.51
CA LEU A 137 15.59 15.97 4.42
C LEU A 137 17.08 15.97 4.78
N SER A 138 17.38 16.16 6.06
CA SER A 138 18.76 16.19 6.56
C SER A 138 19.43 14.82 6.42
N CYS A 139 20.57 14.82 5.76
CA CYS A 139 21.44 13.66 5.62
C CYS A 139 22.83 14.04 6.14
N PRO A 140 23.29 13.53 7.30
CA PRO A 140 22.69 12.51 8.21
C PRO A 140 21.52 13.01 9.09
N PRO A 141 20.73 12.11 9.74
CA PRO A 141 20.92 10.65 9.86
C PRO A 141 20.36 9.82 8.71
N TYR A 142 19.54 10.41 7.83
CA TYR A 142 19.09 9.74 6.62
C TYR A 142 20.24 9.61 5.63
N ARG A 143 20.11 8.65 4.72
CA ARG A 143 20.99 8.46 3.57
C ARG A 143 20.19 8.68 2.30
N ASP A 144 20.82 9.16 1.24
CA ASP A 144 20.14 9.36 -0.04
C ASP A 144 19.79 7.99 -0.66
N ASN A 145 18.66 7.92 -1.38
CA ASN A 145 18.24 6.75 -2.15
C ASN A 145 18.14 5.44 -1.33
N GLN A 146 17.68 5.53 -0.09
CA GLN A 146 17.48 4.37 0.77
C GLN A 146 16.00 4.06 0.93
N ALA A 147 15.63 2.78 0.81
CA ALA A 147 14.27 2.34 1.06
C ALA A 147 13.87 2.68 2.51
N VAL A 148 12.67 3.23 2.67
CA VAL A 148 12.17 3.70 3.97
C VAL A 148 11.47 2.54 4.66
N ASN A 149 11.98 2.15 5.83
CA ASN A 149 11.27 1.21 6.69
C ASN A 149 9.98 1.82 7.25
N CYS A 150 9.06 0.99 7.73
CA CYS A 150 7.87 1.43 8.46
C CYS A 150 7.45 0.41 9.50
N VAL A 151 6.68 0.86 10.49
CA VAL A 151 6.03 0.01 11.48
C VAL A 151 4.59 0.45 11.67
N VAL A 152 3.69 -0.52 11.76
CA VAL A 152 2.30 -0.32 12.14
C VAL A 152 2.14 -0.65 13.62
N CYS A 153 1.61 0.33 14.33
CA CYS A 153 1.47 0.30 15.78
C CYS A 153 0.02 0.47 16.17
N SER A 154 -0.40 -0.22 17.23
CA SER A 154 -1.73 -0.15 17.79
C SER A 154 -1.70 0.18 19.29
N GLN A 155 -2.78 0.78 19.79
CA GLN A 155 -3.01 1.01 21.22
C GLN A 155 -4.46 0.72 21.56
#